data_AF-Q4WKY5-F1
#
_entry.id   AF-Q4WKY5-F1
#
_cell.length_a   1.000
_cell.length_b   1.000
_cell.length_c   1.000
_cell.angle_alpha   90.00
_cell.angle_beta   90.00
_cell.angle_gamma   90.00
#
_symmetry.space_group_name_H-M   'P 1'
#
loop_
_entity.id
_entity.type
_entity.pdbx_description
1 polymer ?
#
loop_
_entity_poly.entity_id
_entity_poly.type
_entity_poly.pdbx_seq_one_letter_code
_entity_poly.pdbx_strand_id
1 'polypeptide(L)'
;MPKISKAAFESLAKKIRDNADSLKNLTFPDGATSKTAVKTQDLRFDVHRNTQDPTMATGVIQANSEATDRTVKEFIKGRTGGHAGTHQVIGQKIRFSLGDQFKVEEVAGAVEKTE
;
A
#
# COMPACT_ATOMS: atom_id res chain seq x y z
N MET A 1 -0.24 -18.44 8.48
CA MET A 1 0.54 -17.55 7.59
C MET A 1 1.51 -16.77 8.44
N PRO A 2 2.75 -16.49 7.97
CA PRO A 2 3.67 -15.62 8.70
C PRO A 2 3.02 -14.25 8.92
N LYS A 3 2.98 -13.80 10.17
CA LYS A 3 2.45 -12.48 10.53
C LYS A 3 3.51 -11.43 10.17
N ILE A 4 3.17 -10.50 9.29
CA ILE A 4 4.06 -9.36 8.96
C ILE A 4 4.20 -8.48 10.21
N SER A 5 5.39 -7.94 10.44
CA SER A 5 5.70 -7.12 11.60
C SER A 5 4.86 -5.84 11.62
N LYS A 6 4.38 -5.48 12.82
CA LYS A 6 3.67 -4.22 13.07
C LYS A 6 4.48 -3.01 12.59
N ALA A 7 5.79 -3.01 12.85
CA ALA A 7 6.70 -1.93 12.48
C ALA A 7 6.71 -1.65 10.95
N ALA A 8 6.55 -2.69 10.12
CA ALA A 8 6.46 -2.51 8.68
C ALA A 8 5.18 -1.76 8.27
N PHE A 9 4.04 -2.07 8.91
CA PHE A 9 2.78 -1.35 8.70
C PHE A 9 2.82 0.07 9.26
N GLU A 10 3.38 0.28 10.46
CA GLU A 10 3.56 1.61 11.06
C GLU A 10 4.46 2.50 10.21
N SER A 11 5.55 1.97 9.68
CA SER A 11 6.45 2.69 8.76
C SER A 11 5.71 3.13 7.49
N LEU A 12 4.90 2.24 6.90
CA LEU A 12 4.09 2.56 5.73
C LEU A 12 3.02 3.61 6.05
N ALA A 13 2.32 3.48 7.18
CA ALA A 13 1.29 4.42 7.63
C ALA A 13 1.88 5.80 7.91
N LYS A 14 3.04 5.88 8.56
CA LYS A 14 3.79 7.12 8.71
C LYS A 14 4.11 7.72 7.35
N LYS A 15 4.60 6.93 6.39
CA LYS A 15 4.93 7.44 5.05
C LYS A 15 3.68 7.92 4.28
N ILE A 16 2.52 7.31 4.50
CA ILE A 16 1.23 7.80 3.99
C ILE A 16 0.90 9.17 4.56
N ARG A 17 1.05 9.37 5.88
CA ARG A 17 0.89 10.69 6.52
C ARG A 17 1.86 11.72 5.95
N ASP A 18 3.13 11.34 5.80
CA ASP A 18 4.17 12.21 5.23
C ASP A 18 3.89 12.59 3.74
N ASN A 19 3.05 11.83 3.03
CA ASN A 19 2.71 12.04 1.62
C ASN A 19 1.23 12.42 1.42
N ALA A 20 0.57 12.94 2.46
CA ALA A 20 -0.86 13.24 2.46
C ALA A 20 -1.29 14.07 1.24
N ASP A 21 -0.59 15.17 0.95
CA ASP A 21 -0.94 16.05 -0.16
C ASP A 21 -0.77 15.38 -1.53
N SER A 22 0.21 14.49 -1.68
CA SER A 22 0.40 13.73 -2.92
C SER A 22 -0.69 12.68 -3.14
N LEU A 23 -1.20 12.08 -2.05
CA LEU A 23 -2.34 11.17 -2.10
C LEU A 23 -3.66 11.91 -2.31
N LYS A 24 -3.83 13.08 -1.67
CA LYS A 24 -4.97 13.97 -1.87
C LYS A 24 -5.12 14.35 -3.34
N ASN A 25 -4.02 14.76 -3.95
CA ASN A 25 -3.97 15.26 -5.33
C ASN A 25 -3.51 14.20 -6.33
N LEU A 26 -3.78 12.92 -6.03
CA LEU A 26 -3.26 11.82 -6.82
C LEU A 26 -3.84 11.84 -8.23
N THR A 27 -2.96 12.05 -9.22
CA THR A 27 -3.28 11.87 -10.63
C THR A 27 -2.70 10.56 -11.15
N PHE A 28 -3.39 9.98 -12.13
CA PHE A 28 -2.95 8.79 -12.85
C PHE A 28 -2.50 9.23 -14.25
N PRO A 29 -1.32 8.80 -14.73
CA PRO A 29 -0.90 9.01 -16.11
C PRO A 29 -1.93 8.46 -17.10
N ASP A 30 -1.96 8.99 -18.32
CA ASP A 30 -2.91 8.57 -19.35
C ASP A 30 -2.85 7.06 -19.58
N GLY A 31 -4.02 6.42 -19.56
CA GLY A 31 -4.17 4.97 -19.69
C GLY A 31 -3.80 4.15 -18.43
N ALA A 32 -3.14 4.72 -17.44
CA ALA A 32 -2.77 3.99 -16.22
C ALA A 32 -4.00 3.75 -15.32
N THR A 33 -4.14 2.50 -14.84
CA THR A 33 -5.21 2.10 -13.91
C THR A 33 -4.75 2.02 -12.46
N SER A 34 -3.43 2.04 -12.23
CA SER A 34 -2.82 2.08 -10.90
C SER A 34 -1.46 2.75 -10.93
N LYS A 35 -0.96 3.13 -9.75
CA LYS A 35 0.42 3.60 -9.52
C LYS A 35 0.85 3.26 -8.10
N THR A 36 2.14 3.05 -7.88
CA THR A 36 2.69 3.04 -6.53
C THR A 36 2.68 4.46 -5.99
N ALA A 37 1.87 4.72 -4.97
CA ALA A 37 1.73 6.06 -4.39
C ALA A 37 2.67 6.29 -3.21
N VAL A 38 2.92 5.24 -2.43
CA VAL A 38 3.85 5.28 -1.29
C VAL A 38 4.69 4.01 -1.27
N LYS A 39 6.01 4.16 -1.07
CA LYS A 39 6.94 3.03 -0.96
C LYS A 39 7.82 3.23 0.28
N THR A 40 7.96 2.16 1.06
CA THR A 40 8.99 2.00 2.10
C THR A 40 9.99 0.92 1.67
N GLN A 41 10.94 0.57 2.53
CA GLN A 41 11.82 -0.57 2.26
C GLN A 41 11.03 -1.88 2.16
N ASP A 42 10.15 -2.13 3.13
CA ASP A 42 9.52 -3.45 3.28
C ASP A 42 8.15 -3.56 2.61
N LEU A 43 7.34 -2.50 2.67
CA LEU A 43 5.99 -2.47 2.11
C LEU A 43 5.80 -1.32 1.12
N ARG A 44 4.78 -1.44 0.28
CA ARG A 44 4.29 -0.36 -0.58
C ARG A 44 2.77 -0.27 -0.57
N PHE A 45 2.28 0.92 -0.90
CA PHE A 45 0.88 1.23 -1.07
C PHE A 45 0.64 1.61 -2.53
N ASP A 46 0.07 0.67 -3.27
CA ASP A 46 -0.32 0.89 -4.67
C ASP A 46 -1.76 1.39 -4.69
N VAL A 47 -2.02 2.46 -5.42
CA VAL A 47 -3.36 3.03 -5.54
C VAL A 47 -3.89 2.71 -6.93
N HIS A 48 -5.12 2.19 -6.97
CA HIS A 48 -5.88 1.89 -8.16
C HIS A 48 -6.98 2.94 -8.32
N ARG A 49 -7.10 3.52 -9.51
CA ARG A 49 -8.18 4.47 -9.81
C ARG A 49 -9.51 3.74 -9.81
N ASN A 50 -10.56 4.38 -9.31
CA ASN A 50 -11.90 3.93 -9.59
C ASN A 50 -12.34 4.49 -10.96
N THR A 51 -12.65 3.61 -11.91
CA THR A 51 -13.05 4.00 -13.26
C THR A 51 -14.48 4.53 -13.35
N GLN A 52 -15.31 4.27 -12.33
CA GLN A 52 -16.70 4.73 -12.26
C GLN A 52 -16.82 6.06 -11.50
N ASP A 53 -15.89 6.35 -10.60
CA ASP A 53 -15.90 7.56 -9.77
C ASP A 53 -14.47 8.09 -9.60
N PRO A 54 -14.09 9.17 -10.30
CA PRO A 54 -12.74 9.72 -10.26
C PRO A 54 -12.39 10.35 -8.92
N THR A 55 -13.36 10.57 -8.03
CA THR A 55 -13.14 11.08 -6.67
C THR A 55 -12.80 9.98 -5.68
N MET A 56 -12.78 8.71 -6.11
CA MET A 56 -12.53 7.55 -5.26
C MET A 56 -11.33 6.73 -5.77
N ALA A 57 -10.63 6.10 -4.84
CA ALA A 57 -9.54 5.19 -5.15
C ALA A 57 -9.54 3.97 -4.22
N THR A 58 -8.81 2.94 -4.63
CA THR A 58 -8.54 1.75 -3.82
C THR A 58 -7.05 1.58 -3.64
N GLY A 59 -6.60 1.64 -2.40
CA GLY A 59 -5.23 1.31 -2.01
C GLY A 59 -5.05 -0.18 -1.76
N VAL A 60 -3.92 -0.71 -2.19
CA VAL A 60 -3.52 -2.11 -2.01
C VAL A 60 -2.15 -2.14 -1.36
N ILE A 61 -2.05 -2.83 -0.23
CA ILE A 61 -0.77 -3.01 0.46
C ILE A 61 -0.06 -4.22 -0.15
N GLN A 62 1.21 -4.03 -0.50
CA GLN A 62 2.06 -5.09 -1.04
C GLN A 62 3.39 -5.16 -0.31
N ALA A 63 3.89 -6.39 -0.14
CA ALA A 63 5.23 -6.67 0.34
C ALA A 63 6.26 -6.50 -0.79
N ASN A 64 7.34 -5.78 -0.50
CA ASN A 64 8.42 -5.56 -1.44
C ASN A 64 9.31 -6.80 -1.57
N SER A 65 9.63 -7.19 -2.80
CA SER A 65 10.57 -8.31 -3.06
C SER A 65 11.95 -8.08 -2.44
N GLU A 66 12.34 -6.82 -2.25
CA GLU A 66 13.60 -6.37 -1.65
C GLU A 66 13.45 -6.01 -0.15
N ALA A 67 12.37 -6.43 0.50
CA ALA A 67 12.17 -6.17 1.93
C ALA A 67 13.39 -6.63 2.74
N THR A 68 13.72 -5.88 3.80
CA THR A 68 14.79 -6.20 4.74
C THR A 68 14.25 -6.86 6.00
N ASP A 69 13.01 -6.51 6.40
CA ASP A 69 12.29 -7.11 7.51
C ASP A 69 12.12 -8.63 7.30
N ARG A 70 12.48 -9.38 8.35
CA ARG A 70 12.48 -10.84 8.31
C ARG A 70 11.09 -11.42 8.08
N THR A 71 10.07 -10.87 8.72
CA THR A 71 8.69 -11.38 8.63
C THR A 71 8.09 -11.11 7.25
N VAL A 72 8.44 -9.99 6.63
CA VAL A 72 8.03 -9.66 5.26
C VAL A 72 8.72 -10.60 4.26
N LYS A 73 10.01 -10.87 4.43
CA LYS A 73 10.72 -11.88 3.63
C LYS A 73 10.09 -13.27 3.76
N GLU A 74 9.76 -13.69 4.98
CA GLU A 74 9.10 -14.98 5.25
C GLU A 74 7.70 -15.04 4.62
N PHE A 75 6.92 -13.96 4.70
CA PHE A 75 5.63 -13.84 4.02
C PHE A 75 5.75 -14.05 2.51
N ILE A 76 6.72 -13.38 1.87
CA ILE A 76 6.96 -13.49 0.42
C ILE A 76 7.33 -14.93 0.06
N LYS A 77 8.32 -15.51 0.75
CA LYS A 77 8.76 -16.90 0.52
C LYS A 77 7.61 -17.90 0.64
N GLY A 78 6.74 -17.72 1.64
CA GLY A 78 5.57 -18.57 1.86
C GLY A 78 4.51 -18.47 0.78
N ARG A 79 4.48 -17.38 0.00
CA ARG A 79 3.53 -17.16 -1.11
C ARG A 79 4.08 -17.58 -2.48
N THR A 80 5.38 -17.46 -2.70
CA THR A 80 6.01 -17.73 -4.01
C THR A 80 6.58 -19.14 -4.16
N GLY A 81 6.47 -19.98 -3.12
CA GLY A 81 7.09 -21.31 -3.12
C GLY A 81 8.62 -21.25 -3.29
N GLY A 82 9.25 -20.12 -2.93
CA GLY A 82 10.69 -19.91 -3.08
C GLY A 82 11.14 -19.17 -4.34
N HIS A 83 10.24 -18.76 -5.24
CA HIS A 83 10.60 -17.91 -6.38
C HIS A 83 10.81 -16.46 -5.91
N ALA A 84 12.02 -15.93 -6.13
CA ALA A 84 12.38 -14.56 -5.79
C ALA A 84 11.92 -13.58 -6.91
N GLY A 85 11.59 -12.34 -6.52
CA GLY A 85 11.44 -11.22 -7.46
C GLY A 85 10.06 -10.58 -7.56
N THR A 86 8.98 -11.28 -7.20
CA THR A 86 7.63 -10.74 -7.36
C THR A 86 7.10 -10.15 -6.05
N HIS A 87 6.74 -8.86 -6.06
CA HIS A 87 6.00 -8.21 -4.98
C HIS A 87 4.72 -9.00 -4.66
N GLN A 88 4.39 -9.14 -3.38
CA GLN A 88 3.25 -9.95 -2.96
C GLN A 88 2.15 -9.09 -2.36
N VAL A 89 0.94 -9.22 -2.90
CA VAL A 89 -0.24 -8.56 -2.36
C VAL A 89 -0.56 -9.16 -0.99
N ILE A 90 -0.65 -8.31 0.03
CA ILE A 90 -1.04 -8.74 1.39
C ILE A 90 -2.54 -9.11 1.43
N GLY A 91 -3.33 -8.55 0.50
CA GLY A 91 -4.74 -8.86 0.30
C GLY A 91 -5.68 -7.74 0.72
N GLN A 92 -5.16 -6.72 1.43
CA GLN A 92 -5.97 -5.61 1.91
C GLN A 92 -6.26 -4.58 0.82
N LYS A 93 -7.53 -4.18 0.76
CA LYS A 93 -8.04 -3.13 -0.12
C LYS A 93 -8.65 -2.02 0.75
N ILE A 94 -8.06 -0.84 0.71
CA ILE A 94 -8.51 0.33 1.46
C ILE A 94 -9.17 1.29 0.48
N ARG A 95 -10.48 1.46 0.58
CA ARG A 95 -11.22 2.43 -0.25
C ARG A 95 -11.17 3.81 0.41
N PHE A 96 -10.85 4.84 -0.35
CA PHE A 96 -10.76 6.21 0.16
C PHE A 96 -11.11 7.24 -0.92
N SER A 97 -11.51 8.43 -0.47
CA SER A 97 -11.79 9.58 -1.33
C SER A 97 -10.52 10.35 -1.67
N LEU A 98 -10.45 10.94 -2.86
CA LEU A 98 -9.43 11.88 -3.31
C LEU A 98 -9.93 13.32 -3.15
N GLY A 99 -9.05 14.31 -3.39
CA GLY A 99 -9.41 15.72 -3.32
C GLY A 99 -9.81 16.16 -1.91
N ASP A 100 -10.73 17.11 -1.80
CA ASP A 100 -11.07 17.73 -0.50
C ASP A 100 -11.71 16.79 0.52
N GLN A 101 -12.19 15.62 0.08
CA GLN A 101 -12.71 14.58 0.96
C GLN A 101 -11.64 13.57 1.41
N PHE A 102 -10.38 13.72 0.97
CA PHE A 102 -9.30 12.86 1.40
C PHE A 102 -9.02 13.01 2.89
N LYS A 103 -8.99 11.87 3.59
CA LYS A 103 -8.72 11.80 5.03
C LYS A 103 -7.53 10.89 5.28
N VAL A 104 -6.35 11.50 5.41
CA VAL A 104 -5.10 10.76 5.55
C VAL A 104 -5.08 9.82 6.76
N GLU A 105 -5.67 10.22 7.87
CA GLU A 105 -5.70 9.39 9.09
C GLU A 105 -6.60 8.15 8.95
N GLU A 106 -7.66 8.21 8.14
CA GLU A 106 -8.48 7.01 7.87
C GLU A 106 -7.68 6.00 7.04
N VAL A 107 -6.89 6.47 6.07
CA VAL A 107 -6.03 5.61 5.23
C VAL A 107 -4.87 5.05 6.03
N ALA A 108 -4.12 5.90 6.73
CA ALA A 108 -2.98 5.49 7.55
C ALA A 108 -3.41 4.54 8.68
N GLY A 109 -4.51 4.85 9.37
CA GLY A 109 -5.06 4.00 10.41
C GLY A 109 -5.59 2.65 9.88
N ALA A 110 -6.10 2.59 8.65
CA ALA A 110 -6.46 1.32 8.02
C ALA A 110 -5.22 0.46 7.68
N VAL A 111 -4.11 1.07 7.32
CA VAL A 111 -2.83 0.37 7.13
C VAL A 111 -2.32 -0.21 8.45
N GLU A 112 -2.34 0.57 9.54
CA GLU A 112 -1.91 0.12 10.87
C GLU A 112 -2.74 -1.07 11.37
N LYS A 113 -4.05 -1.06 11.16
CA LYS A 113 -4.99 -2.14 11.54
C LYS A 113 -4.87 -3.42 10.70
N THR A 114 -4.00 -3.44 9.69
CA THR A 114 -3.75 -4.66 8.90
C THR A 114 -2.90 -5.69 9.66
N GLU A 115 -2.24 -5.27 10.73
CA GLU A 115 -1.44 -6.13 11.61
C GLU A 115 -2.18 -7.35 12.18
#